data_AF-A0A2E5ZFB1-F1
#
_entry.id   AF-A0A2E5ZFB1-F1
#
_cell.length_a   1.000
_cell.length_b   1.000
_cell.length_c   1.000
_cell.angle_alpha   90.00
_cell.angle_beta   90.00
_cell.angle_gamma   90.00
#
_symmetry.space_group_name_H-M   'P 1'
#
loop_
_entity.id
_entity.type
_entity.pdbx_description
1 polymer ?
#
loop_
_entity_poly.entity_id
_entity_poly.type
_entity_poly.pdbx_seq_one_letter_code
_entity_poly.pdbx_strand_id
1 'polypeptide(L)' 'MPIADRLFTNASIRTMAPADAGAPLPTALASWRGRIVAVGHPAEVEALVGPGTEVVDLGGATVLPGFIETHMHP' A
#
# COMPACT_ATOMS: atom_id res chain seq x y z
N MET A 1 -6.14 5.74 -14.88
CA MET A 1 -5.23 4.87 -14.09
C MET A 1 -5.65 3.43 -14.31
N PRO A 2 -4.75 2.44 -14.33
CA PRO A 2 -5.13 1.03 -14.43
C PRO A 2 -5.97 0.62 -13.21
N ILE A 3 -6.93 -0.28 -13.41
CA ILE A 3 -7.65 -0.96 -12.32
C ILE A 3 -6.67 -1.83 -11.55
N ALA A 4 -6.76 -1.83 -10.22
CA ALA A 4 -5.89 -2.58 -9.35
C ALA A 4 -6.16 -4.09 -9.44
N ASP A 5 -5.11 -4.91 -9.38
CA ASP A 5 -5.28 -6.36 -9.19
C ASP A 5 -5.39 -6.71 -7.70
N ARG A 6 -4.75 -5.94 -6.82
CA ARG A 6 -4.95 -6.00 -5.37
C ARG A 6 -5.16 -4.63 -4.75
N LEU A 7 -6.04 -4.59 -3.76
CA LEU A 7 -6.22 -3.46 -2.85
C LEU A 7 -6.04 -3.97 -1.42
N PHE A 8 -5.06 -3.44 -0.70
CA PHE A 8 -4.87 -3.69 0.72
C PHE A 8 -5.51 -2.56 1.52
N THR A 9 -6.33 -2.88 2.51
CA THR A 9 -7.04 -1.90 3.34
C THR A 9 -6.82 -2.16 4.83
N ASN A 10 -7.31 -1.24 5.67
CA ASN A 10 -7.22 -1.34 7.12
C ASN A 10 -5.77 -1.59 7.58
N ALA A 11 -4.84 -0.81 7.06
CA ALA A 11 -3.42 -0.97 7.32
C ALA A 11 -2.83 0.28 7.99
N SER A 12 -1.64 0.14 8.56
CA SER A 12 -0.76 1.25 8.93
C SER A 12 0.44 1.23 7.98
N ILE A 13 0.40 2.01 6.90
CA ILE A 13 1.40 1.91 5.82
C ILE A 13 2.49 2.95 6.04
N ARG A 14 3.75 2.52 6.09
CA ARG A 14 4.89 3.44 6.17
C ARG A 14 5.66 3.41 4.87
N THR A 15 5.57 4.49 4.08
CA THR A 15 6.25 4.58 2.77
C THR A 15 7.73 4.96 2.87
N MET A 16 8.19 5.42 4.04
CA MET A 16 9.50 6.05 4.28
C MET A 16 9.73 7.37 3.50
N ALA A 17 8.73 7.87 2.76
CA ALA A 17 8.79 9.21 2.20
C ALA A 17 8.76 10.25 3.33
N PRO A 18 9.41 11.43 3.16
CA PRO A 18 9.23 12.54 4.07
C PRO A 18 7.72 12.84 4.21
N ALA A 19 7.24 12.86 5.44
CA ALA A 19 5.85 13.15 5.74
C ALA A 19 5.75 14.47 6.50
N ASP A 20 4.67 15.21 6.28
CA ASP A 20 4.35 16.38 7.08
C ASP A 20 4.14 15.94 8.53
N ALA A 21 4.75 16.67 9.47
CA ALA A 21 4.66 16.36 10.88
C ALA A 21 3.19 16.35 11.33
N GLY A 22 2.69 15.18 11.76
CA GLY A 22 1.32 15.01 12.24
C GLY A 22 0.30 14.56 11.18
N ALA A 23 0.69 14.40 9.90
CA ALA A 23 -0.18 13.77 8.92
C ALA A 23 -0.44 12.30 9.30
N PRO A 24 -1.69 11.81 9.19
CA PRO A 24 -2.01 10.42 9.45
C PRO A 24 -1.30 9.51 8.44
N LEU A 25 -0.97 8.28 8.86
CA LEU A 25 -0.42 7.29 7.95
C LEU A 25 -1.49 6.85 6.93
N PRO A 26 -1.11 6.59 5.67
CA PRO A 26 -1.99 5.95 4.72
C PRO A 26 -2.49 4.61 5.24
N THR A 27 -3.74 4.29 4.93
CA THR A 27 -4.41 3.08 5.42
C THR A 27 -4.84 2.14 4.31
N ALA A 28 -4.54 2.48 3.05
CA ALA A 28 -4.76 1.63 1.90
C ALA A 28 -3.66 1.75 0.81
N LEU A 29 -3.43 0.65 0.09
CA LEU A 29 -2.46 0.53 -1.00
C LEU A 29 -3.04 -0.28 -2.14
N ALA A 30 -2.96 0.25 -3.36
CA ALA A 30 -3.38 -0.43 -4.57
C ALA A 30 -2.15 -0.88 -5.39
N SER A 31 -2.19 -2.12 -5.89
CA SER A 31 -1.17 -2.64 -6.80
C SER A 31 -1.75 -3.03 -8.16
N TRP A 32 -0.88 -3.04 -9.16
CA TRP A 32 -1.14 -3.63 -10.47
C TRP A 32 0.15 -4.22 -11.04
N ARG A 33 0.14 -5.53 -11.34
CA ARG A 33 1.23 -6.29 -11.96
C ARG A 33 2.58 -6.09 -11.27
N GLY A 34 2.57 -6.23 -9.95
CA GLY A 34 3.78 -6.09 -9.11
C GLY A 34 4.25 -4.66 -8.90
N ARG A 35 3.45 -3.65 -9.29
CA ARG A 35 3.75 -2.23 -9.04
C ARG A 35 2.71 -1.61 -8.13
N ILE A 36 3.15 -0.73 -7.24
CA ILE A 36 2.26 0.12 -6.44
C ILE A 36 1.75 1.24 -7.35
N VAL A 37 0.43 1.39 -7.47
CA VAL A 37 -0.21 2.39 -8.33
C VAL A 37 -0.88 3.51 -7.55
N ALA A 38 -1.20 3.28 -6.27
CA ALA A 38 -1.65 4.31 -5.35
C ALA A 38 -1.40 3.89 -3.88
N VAL A 39 -1.19 4.88 -3.03
CA VAL A 39 -1.10 4.74 -1.56
C VAL A 39 -1.82 5.94 -0.96
N GLY A 40 -2.72 5.70 -0.02
CA GLY A 40 -3.57 6.75 0.55
C GLY A 40 -4.57 6.23 1.56
N HIS A 41 -5.69 6.93 1.70
CA HIS A 41 -6.85 6.44 2.45
C HIS A 41 -7.84 5.69 1.54
N PRO A 42 -8.72 4.84 2.10
CA PRO A 42 -9.66 4.03 1.31
C PRO A 42 -10.42 4.83 0.24
N ALA A 43 -10.96 5.99 0.62
CA ALA A 43 -11.69 6.86 -0.30
C ALA A 43 -10.87 7.34 -1.52
N GLU A 44 -9.55 7.42 -1.40
CA GLU A 44 -8.65 7.88 -2.47
C GLU A 44 -8.30 6.76 -3.45
N VAL A 45 -8.44 5.50 -3.04
CA VAL A 45 -8.00 4.32 -3.81
C VAL A 45 -9.13 3.38 -4.21
N GLU A 46 -10.32 3.51 -3.61
CA GLU A 46 -11.52 2.72 -3.93
C GLU A 46 -11.92 2.84 -5.40
N ALA A 47 -11.68 3.99 -6.04
CA ALA A 47 -11.95 4.20 -7.47
C ALA A 47 -11.09 3.30 -8.40
N LEU A 48 -10.06 2.65 -7.86
CA LEU A 48 -9.21 1.71 -8.59
C LEU A 48 -9.72 0.27 -8.50
N VAL A 49 -10.78 0.00 -7.73
CA VAL A 49 -11.41 -1.32 -7.64
C VAL A 49 -12.25 -1.58 -8.89
N GLY A 50 -12.07 -2.75 -9.49
CA GLY A 50 -12.87 -3.20 -10.62
C GLY A 50 -13.06 -4.71 -10.64
N PRO A 51 -13.64 -5.26 -11.71
CA PRO A 51 -13.83 -6.69 -11.85
C PRO A 51 -12.51 -7.45 -11.72
N GLY A 52 -12.42 -8.34 -10.73
CA GLY A 52 -11.23 -9.16 -10.48
C GLY A 52 -10.20 -8.54 -9.53
N THR A 53 -10.43 -7.34 -8.98
CA THR A 53 -9.59 -6.81 -7.90
C THR A 53 -9.77 -7.66 -6.64
N GLU A 54 -8.67 -8.16 -6.07
CA GLU A 54 -8.64 -8.81 -4.77
C GLU A 54 -8.52 -7.74 -3.68
N VAL A 55 -9.52 -7.61 -2.82
CA VAL A 55 -9.47 -6.71 -1.66
C VAL A 55 -9.05 -7.50 -0.42
N VAL A 56 -7.98 -7.05 0.23
CA VAL A 56 -7.37 -7.71 1.40
C VAL A 56 -7.41 -6.75 2.59
N ASP A 57 -8.25 -7.08 3.58
CA ASP A 57 -8.24 -6.40 4.88
C ASP A 57 -7.04 -6.89 5.71
N LEU A 58 -6.16 -5.96 6.10
CA LEU A 58 -4.96 -6.27 6.86
C LEU A 58 -5.14 -6.19 8.39
N GLY A 59 -6.36 -5.96 8.89
CA GLY A 59 -6.68 -6.05 10.32
C GLY A 59 -5.92 -5.05 11.21
N GLY A 60 -5.53 -3.90 10.67
CA GLY A 60 -4.71 -2.90 11.35
C GLY A 60 -3.20 -3.19 11.30
N ALA A 61 -2.75 -4.20 10.57
CA ALA A 61 -1.34 -4.55 10.49
C ALA A 61 -0.49 -3.43 9.86
N THR A 62 0.80 -3.41 10.19
CA THR A 62 1.75 -2.45 9.64
C THR A 62 2.36 -2.99 8.34
N VAL A 63 2.35 -2.16 7.29
CA VAL A 63 3.02 -2.44 6.01
C VAL A 63 4.28 -1.61 5.93
N LEU A 64 5.40 -2.26 5.63
CA LEU A 64 6.71 -1.66 5.43
C LEU A 64 7.22 -1.99 4.03
N PRO A 65 8.12 -1.16 3.46
CA PRO A 65 8.94 -1.61 2.35
C PRO A 65 9.73 -2.85 2.78
N GLY A 66 9.92 -3.79 1.85
CA GLY A 66 10.76 -4.95 2.12
C GLY A 66 12.17 -4.52 2.53
N PHE A 67 12.77 -5.22 3.48
CA PHE A 67 14.15 -4.96 3.87
C PHE A 67 15.09 -5.23 2.69
N ILE A 68 16.11 -4.39 2.57
CA ILE A 68 17.18 -4.53 1.59
C ILE A 68 18.45 -4.85 2.37
N GLU A 69 18.94 -6.08 2.25
CA GLU A 69 20.29 -6.42 2.68
C GLU A 69 21.27 -5.92 1.61
N THR A 70 22.13 -4.99 2.00
CA THR A 70 23.07 -4.35 1.07
C THR A 70 24.39 -5.09 0.98
N HIS A 71 24.74 -5.88 2.00
CA HIS A 71 25.98 -6.62 2.04
C HIS A 71 25.93 -7.77 3.06
N MET A 72 26.04 -9.01 2.58
CA MET A 72 26.19 -10.19 3.44
C MET A 72 27.20 -11.19 2.88
N HIS A 73 27.74 -12.04 3.75
CA HIS A 73 28.48 -13.24 3.40
C HIS A 73 27.72 -14.47 3.93
N PRO A 74 26.98 -15.20 3.06
CA PRO A 74 26.17 -16.35 3.47
C PRO A 74 26.98 -17.53 4.03
#